data_AF-A0A8T5NUT6-F1
#
_entry.id   AF-A0A8T5NUT6-F1
#
_cell.length_a   1.000
_cell.length_b   1.000
_cell.length_c   1.000
_cell.angle_alpha   90.00
_cell.angle_beta   90.00
_cell.angle_gamma   90.00
#
_symmetry.space_group_name_H-M   'P 1'
#
loop_
_entity.id
_entity.type
_entity.pdbx_description
1 polymer ?
#
loop_
_entity_poly.entity_id
_entity_poly.type
_entity_poly.pdbx_seq_one_letter_code
_entity_poly.pdbx_strand_id
1 'polypeptide(L)'
;KDKKNIEKKLRPIASGKIKIWHAIIISIISLILGLAISLKLSLMFAILGIALFLLSQLYTFKLKNEAFADILIISTNFVIRAVAGAFVITNGLKPYVAVSPWLILCPFFFALFLVVIKRRSESFLKKSIEHRPVLKIYNEKTTSALMTISTALLIVSYSLYTFFSPYFFLFLTIPFVLYIIFRLFHLTEKGDEKVRHLELIYKDIRIVIPTIIIIIIAFLSIYL
;
A
#
# COMPACT_ATOMS: atom_id res chain seq x y z
N LYS A 1 10.52 -17.43 12.49
CA LYS A 1 11.34 -16.54 11.61
C LYS A 1 11.41 -15.12 12.17
N ASP A 2 10.30 -14.47 12.53
CA ASP A 2 10.30 -13.09 13.05
C ASP A 2 11.12 -12.87 14.34
N LYS A 3 11.18 -13.85 15.25
CA LYS A 3 11.97 -13.76 16.50
C LYS A 3 13.48 -13.60 16.28
N LYS A 4 13.99 -13.97 15.09
CA LYS A 4 15.41 -13.89 14.72
C LYS A 4 15.77 -12.62 13.93
N ASN A 5 14.78 -11.85 13.47
CA ASN A 5 15.01 -10.60 12.75
C ASN A 5 15.06 -9.42 13.75
N ILE A 6 16.11 -8.60 13.69
CA ILE A 6 16.42 -7.53 14.66
C ILE A 6 15.27 -6.53 14.80
N GLU A 7 14.61 -6.18 13.69
CA GLU A 7 13.49 -5.22 13.68
C GLU A 7 12.14 -5.90 14.02
N LYS A 8 11.95 -7.18 13.65
CA LYS A 8 10.67 -7.91 13.84
C LYS A 8 10.60 -8.66 15.18
N LYS A 9 11.70 -8.77 15.91
CA LYS A 9 11.79 -9.34 17.27
C LYS A 9 10.92 -8.58 18.27
N LEU A 10 10.76 -7.27 18.10
CA LEU A 10 10.01 -6.42 19.02
C LEU A 10 8.49 -6.54 18.86
N ARG A 11 7.99 -7.26 17.84
CA ARG A 11 6.56 -7.49 17.67
C ARG A 11 5.98 -8.16 18.93
N PRO A 12 4.75 -7.81 19.38
CA PRO A 12 4.20 -8.28 20.66
C PRO A 12 4.15 -9.82 20.81
N ILE A 13 3.95 -10.53 19.70
CA ILE A 13 3.93 -12.00 19.65
C ILE A 13 5.36 -12.58 19.64
N ALA A 14 6.32 -11.91 18.97
CA ALA A 14 7.71 -12.35 18.89
C ALA A 14 8.51 -12.07 20.18
N SER A 15 8.16 -10.99 20.89
CA SER A 15 8.73 -10.59 22.18
C SER A 15 8.11 -11.33 23.37
N GLY A 16 7.05 -12.13 23.15
CA GLY A 16 6.38 -12.90 24.19
C GLY A 16 5.48 -12.07 25.11
N LYS A 17 5.30 -10.77 24.83
CA LYS A 17 4.39 -9.89 25.60
C LYS A 17 2.93 -10.35 25.52
N ILE A 18 2.55 -11.05 24.43
CA ILE A 18 1.23 -11.63 24.25
C ILE A 18 1.37 -13.14 24.07
N LYS A 19 0.70 -13.94 24.90
CA LYS A 19 0.64 -15.39 24.72
C LYS A 19 -0.14 -15.71 23.43
N ILE A 20 0.33 -16.71 22.67
CA ILE A 20 -0.22 -17.10 21.35
C ILE A 20 -1.73 -17.31 21.40
N TRP A 21 -2.26 -17.89 22.48
CA TRP A 21 -3.69 -18.10 22.69
C TRP A 21 -4.52 -16.81 22.67
N HIS A 22 -4.03 -15.73 23.30
CA HIS A 22 -4.73 -14.44 23.27
C HIS A 22 -4.73 -13.84 21.86
N ALA A 23 -3.64 -14.00 21.10
CA ALA A 23 -3.57 -13.54 19.72
C ALA A 23 -4.56 -14.29 18.81
N ILE A 24 -4.74 -15.59 19.01
CA ILE A 24 -5.73 -16.39 18.26
C ILE A 24 -7.15 -15.94 18.61
N ILE A 25 -7.47 -15.81 19.90
CA ILE A 25 -8.81 -15.38 20.35
C ILE A 25 -9.15 -14.01 19.77
N ILE A 26 -8.24 -13.03 19.89
CA ILE A 26 -8.45 -11.68 19.34
C ILE A 26 -8.61 -11.72 17.82
N SER A 27 -7.85 -12.57 17.12
CA SER A 27 -7.97 -12.72 15.66
C SER A 27 -9.33 -13.28 15.25
N ILE A 28 -9.85 -14.28 15.98
CA ILE A 28 -11.16 -14.88 15.70
C ILE A 28 -12.27 -13.88 15.99
N ILE A 29 -12.23 -13.20 17.14
CA ILE A 29 -13.23 -12.18 17.51
C ILE A 29 -13.24 -11.05 16.46
N SER A 30 -12.07 -10.56 16.07
CA SER A 30 -11.94 -9.52 15.04
C SER A 30 -12.51 -9.97 13.69
N LEU A 31 -12.31 -11.23 13.33
CA LEU A 31 -12.83 -11.79 12.07
C LEU A 31 -14.35 -11.91 12.10
N ILE A 32 -14.93 -12.41 13.20
CA ILE A 32 -16.38 -12.53 13.36
C ILE A 32 -17.04 -11.15 13.36
N LEU A 33 -16.52 -10.20 14.15
CA LEU A 33 -17.04 -8.83 14.19
C LEU A 33 -16.90 -8.13 12.84
N GLY A 34 -15.75 -8.28 12.17
CA GLY A 34 -15.51 -7.72 10.84
C GLY A 34 -16.49 -8.24 9.80
N LEU A 35 -16.79 -9.55 9.81
CA LEU A 35 -17.78 -10.16 8.90
C LEU A 35 -19.21 -9.75 9.25
N ALA A 36 -19.56 -9.66 10.53
CA ALA A 36 -20.89 -9.22 10.96
C ALA A 36 -21.17 -7.77 10.54
N ILE A 37 -20.18 -6.88 10.68
CA ILE A 37 -20.28 -5.49 10.24
C ILE A 37 -20.31 -5.41 8.71
N SER A 38 -19.50 -6.20 8.01
CA SER A 38 -19.44 -6.15 6.55
C SER A 38 -20.76 -6.57 5.90
N LEU A 39 -21.43 -7.60 6.43
CA LEU A 39 -22.75 -8.04 6.00
C LEU A 39 -23.84 -6.98 6.22
N LYS A 40 -23.72 -6.17 7.28
CA LYS A 40 -24.64 -5.04 7.52
C LYS A 40 -24.46 -3.89 6.52
N LEU A 41 -23.26 -3.72 5.97
CA LEU A 41 -22.96 -2.63 5.03
C LEU A 41 -23.42 -2.97 3.61
N SER A 42 -22.96 -4.10 3.06
CA SER A 42 -23.46 -4.65 1.79
C SER A 42 -22.93 -6.06 1.55
N LEU A 43 -23.69 -6.86 0.79
CA LEU A 43 -23.24 -8.20 0.39
C LEU A 43 -21.94 -8.15 -0.43
N MET A 44 -21.81 -7.18 -1.34
CA MET A 44 -20.61 -7.02 -2.15
C MET A 44 -19.38 -6.68 -1.30
N PHE A 45 -19.53 -5.82 -0.29
CA PHE A 45 -18.45 -5.51 0.65
C PHE A 45 -18.03 -6.74 1.46
N ALA A 46 -18.98 -7.57 1.89
CA ALA A 46 -18.67 -8.83 2.57
C ALA A 46 -17.89 -9.81 1.68
N ILE A 47 -18.30 -9.97 0.41
CA ILE A 47 -17.60 -10.82 -0.58
C ILE A 47 -16.16 -10.33 -0.78
N LEU A 48 -15.96 -9.02 -0.99
CA LEU A 48 -14.62 -8.45 -1.16
C LEU A 48 -13.77 -8.57 0.11
N GLY A 49 -14.39 -8.45 1.28
CA GLY A 49 -13.73 -8.69 2.58
C GLY A 49 -13.23 -10.13 2.73
N ILE A 50 -14.04 -11.10 2.34
CA ILE A 50 -13.65 -12.53 2.32
C ILE A 50 -12.51 -12.76 1.31
N ALA A 51 -12.63 -12.20 0.10
CA ALA A 51 -11.58 -12.28 -0.91
C ALA A 51 -10.25 -11.72 -0.40
N LEU A 52 -10.27 -10.53 0.23
CA LEU A 52 -9.10 -9.92 0.88
C LEU A 52 -8.47 -10.82 1.94
N PHE A 53 -9.29 -11.45 2.78
CA PHE A 53 -8.81 -12.36 3.81
C PHE A 53 -8.11 -13.56 3.18
N LEU A 54 -8.75 -14.22 2.21
CA LEU A 54 -8.19 -15.38 1.51
C LEU A 54 -6.89 -15.04 0.79
N LEU A 55 -6.83 -13.92 0.06
CA LEU A 55 -5.62 -13.43 -0.60
C LEU A 55 -4.49 -13.15 0.40
N SER A 56 -4.81 -12.59 1.57
CA SER A 56 -3.84 -12.34 2.63
C SER A 56 -3.30 -13.63 3.26
N GLN A 57 -4.13 -14.67 3.39
CA GLN A 57 -3.65 -16.00 3.82
C GLN A 57 -2.78 -16.64 2.75
N LEU A 58 -3.23 -16.63 1.50
CA LEU A 58 -2.50 -17.19 0.36
C LEU A 58 -1.10 -16.56 0.23
N TYR A 59 -1.01 -15.23 0.40
CA TYR A 59 0.25 -14.50 0.51
C TYR A 59 1.15 -15.05 1.63
N THR A 60 0.59 -15.18 2.84
CA THR A 60 1.34 -15.56 4.03
C THR A 60 1.87 -17.00 3.96
N PHE A 61 1.10 -17.91 3.40
CA PHE A 61 1.46 -19.34 3.33
C PHE A 61 2.34 -19.67 2.13
N LYS A 62 2.06 -19.12 0.94
CA LYS A 62 2.70 -19.58 -0.30
C LYS A 62 3.46 -18.47 -1.03
N LEU A 63 2.80 -17.36 -1.35
CA LEU A 63 3.34 -16.42 -2.34
C LEU A 63 4.39 -15.43 -1.82
N LYS A 64 4.57 -15.32 -0.50
CA LYS A 64 5.71 -14.55 0.04
C LYS A 64 7.07 -15.14 -0.34
N ASN A 65 7.12 -16.37 -0.86
CA ASN A 65 8.35 -17.05 -1.24
C ASN A 65 8.64 -16.98 -2.76
N GLU A 66 7.71 -16.48 -3.56
CA GLU A 66 7.86 -16.30 -5.01
C GLU A 66 8.18 -14.83 -5.32
N ALA A 67 9.20 -14.59 -6.15
CA ALA A 67 9.54 -13.24 -6.59
C ALA A 67 8.43 -12.68 -7.51
N PHE A 68 8.22 -11.36 -7.47
CA PHE A 68 7.18 -10.60 -8.18
C PHE A 68 5.72 -10.88 -7.76
N ALA A 69 5.36 -12.14 -7.53
CA ALA A 69 4.03 -12.52 -7.05
C ALA A 69 3.71 -11.87 -5.68
N ASP A 70 4.72 -11.74 -4.82
CA ASP A 70 4.57 -11.08 -3.53
C ASP A 70 4.27 -9.57 -3.67
N ILE A 71 4.84 -8.90 -4.68
CA ILE A 71 4.58 -7.48 -4.96
C ILE A 71 3.17 -7.31 -5.53
N LEU A 72 2.81 -8.09 -6.54
CA LEU A 72 1.52 -8.01 -7.22
C LEU A 72 0.36 -8.25 -6.26
N ILE A 73 0.43 -9.27 -5.40
CA ILE A 73 -0.64 -9.58 -4.45
C ILE A 73 -0.83 -8.45 -3.43
N ILE A 74 0.26 -7.86 -2.93
CA ILE A 74 0.14 -6.75 -1.99
C ILE A 74 -0.54 -5.57 -2.69
N SER A 75 -0.14 -5.24 -3.93
CA SER A 75 -0.77 -4.16 -4.70
C SER A 75 -2.25 -4.43 -5.00
N THR A 76 -2.61 -5.66 -5.37
CA THR A 76 -4.00 -6.06 -5.59
C THR A 76 -4.83 -5.95 -4.31
N ASN A 77 -4.27 -6.28 -3.14
CA ASN A 77 -4.98 -6.09 -1.87
C ASN A 77 -5.31 -4.61 -1.57
N PHE A 78 -4.47 -3.66 -2.00
CA PHE A 78 -4.81 -2.23 -1.89
C PHE A 78 -5.97 -1.85 -2.81
N VAL A 79 -6.00 -2.38 -4.04
CA VAL A 79 -7.10 -2.16 -4.98
C VAL A 79 -8.41 -2.71 -4.44
N ILE A 80 -8.43 -3.95 -3.96
CA ILE A 80 -9.66 -4.56 -3.44
C ILE A 80 -10.21 -3.76 -2.26
N ARG A 81 -9.34 -3.20 -1.39
CA ARG A 81 -9.77 -2.30 -0.32
C ARG A 81 -10.39 -1.00 -0.83
N ALA A 82 -9.79 -0.38 -1.84
CA ALA A 82 -10.32 0.86 -2.44
C ALA A 82 -11.69 0.62 -3.09
N VAL A 83 -11.82 -0.47 -3.85
CA VAL A 83 -13.08 -0.88 -4.49
C VAL A 83 -14.13 -1.25 -3.45
N ALA A 84 -13.77 -1.99 -2.39
CA ALA A 84 -14.67 -2.30 -1.29
C ALA A 84 -15.19 -1.03 -0.61
N GLY A 85 -14.33 -0.03 -0.37
CA GLY A 85 -14.73 1.27 0.16
C GLY A 85 -15.73 2.00 -0.73
N ALA A 86 -15.53 1.98 -2.06
CA ALA A 86 -16.48 2.56 -3.00
C ALA A 86 -17.86 1.88 -2.94
N PHE A 87 -17.92 0.55 -2.82
CA PHE A 87 -19.20 -0.18 -2.70
C PHE A 87 -19.98 0.15 -1.42
N VAL A 88 -19.29 0.50 -0.33
CA VAL A 88 -19.94 0.97 0.91
C VAL A 88 -20.62 2.32 0.68
N ILE A 89 -19.94 3.24 0.01
CA ILE A 89 -20.48 4.58 -0.27
C ILE A 89 -21.68 4.48 -1.20
N THR A 90 -21.59 3.71 -2.28
CA THR A 90 -22.65 3.55 -3.29
C THR A 90 -23.94 2.94 -2.73
N ASN A 91 -23.86 2.03 -1.76
CA ASN A 91 -25.04 1.44 -1.13
C ASN A 91 -25.51 2.21 0.12
N GLY A 92 -24.63 2.96 0.79
CA GLY A 92 -24.91 3.67 2.04
C GLY A 92 -25.34 5.13 1.89
N LEU A 93 -24.91 5.82 0.83
CA LEU A 93 -25.25 7.20 0.48
C LEU A 93 -25.69 7.23 -0.99
N LYS A 94 -26.98 7.49 -1.27
CA LYS A 94 -27.42 7.83 -2.64
C LYS A 94 -26.63 9.07 -3.10
N PRO A 95 -25.99 9.11 -4.29
CA PRO A 95 -26.25 8.33 -5.51
C PRO A 95 -25.17 7.29 -5.87
N TYR A 96 -25.43 6.49 -6.90
CA TYR A 96 -24.54 5.43 -7.40
C TYR A 96 -23.18 5.99 -7.86
N VAL A 97 -22.12 5.73 -7.10
CA VAL A 97 -20.75 6.04 -7.51
C VAL A 97 -20.23 4.85 -8.32
N ALA A 98 -20.12 5.02 -9.64
CA ALA A 98 -19.49 4.03 -10.50
C ALA A 98 -18.00 3.90 -10.15
N VAL A 99 -17.52 2.67 -10.02
CA VAL A 99 -16.09 2.39 -9.82
C VAL A 99 -15.33 2.83 -11.08
N SER A 100 -14.67 3.99 -10.98
CA SER A 100 -13.85 4.52 -12.07
C SER A 100 -12.62 3.63 -12.31
N PRO A 101 -12.21 3.38 -13.56
CA PRO A 101 -10.94 2.71 -13.85
C PRO A 101 -9.73 3.36 -13.15
N TRP A 102 -9.78 4.68 -12.91
CA TRP A 102 -8.74 5.41 -12.18
C TRP A 102 -8.64 5.00 -10.70
N LEU A 103 -9.75 4.59 -10.08
CA LEU A 103 -9.78 4.05 -8.71
C LEU A 103 -9.06 2.69 -8.61
N ILE A 104 -8.89 1.99 -9.73
CA ILE A 104 -8.16 0.73 -9.80
C ILE A 104 -6.69 1.00 -10.10
N LEU A 105 -6.41 1.73 -11.18
CA LEU A 105 -5.05 1.93 -11.69
C LEU A 105 -4.17 2.74 -10.75
N CYS A 106 -4.64 3.89 -10.26
CA CYS A 106 -3.82 4.78 -9.43
C CYS A 106 -3.39 4.11 -8.11
N PRO A 107 -4.31 3.51 -7.31
CA PRO A 107 -3.92 2.80 -6.09
C PRO A 107 -3.07 1.56 -6.37
N PHE A 108 -3.30 0.86 -7.49
CA PHE A 108 -2.49 -0.30 -7.87
C PHE A 108 -1.03 0.08 -8.10
N PHE A 109 -0.76 1.05 -8.98
CA PHE A 109 0.60 1.49 -9.28
C PHE A 109 1.26 2.19 -8.10
N PHE A 110 0.49 2.94 -7.31
CA PHE A 110 0.99 3.54 -6.08
C PHE A 110 1.44 2.48 -5.06
N ALA A 111 0.60 1.48 -4.81
CA ALA A 111 0.95 0.36 -3.93
C ALA A 111 2.14 -0.43 -4.49
N LEU A 112 2.19 -0.65 -5.80
CA LEU A 112 3.30 -1.34 -6.47
C LEU A 112 4.61 -0.59 -6.25
N PHE A 113 4.64 0.73 -6.46
CA PHE A 113 5.78 1.58 -6.16
C PHE A 113 6.20 1.46 -4.69
N LEU A 114 5.27 1.61 -3.74
CA LEU A 114 5.56 1.53 -2.29
C LEU A 114 6.14 0.18 -1.88
N VAL A 115 5.64 -0.91 -2.45
CA VAL A 115 6.15 -2.26 -2.14
C VAL A 115 7.55 -2.45 -2.71
N VAL A 116 7.80 -2.01 -3.94
CA VAL A 116 9.13 -2.12 -4.57
C VAL A 116 10.17 -1.32 -3.79
N ILE A 117 9.90 -0.05 -3.44
CA ILE A 117 10.86 0.76 -2.67
C ILE A 117 11.15 0.14 -1.30
N LYS A 118 10.14 -0.49 -0.68
CA LYS A 118 10.32 -1.22 0.58
C LYS A 118 11.18 -2.47 0.40
N ARG A 119 11.05 -3.20 -0.71
CA ARG A 119 11.91 -4.36 -1.00
C ARG A 119 13.34 -3.95 -1.28
N ARG A 120 13.55 -2.84 -2.01
CA ARG A 120 14.87 -2.22 -2.22
C ARG A 120 15.49 -1.79 -0.89
N SER A 121 14.72 -1.15 -0.01
CA SER A 121 15.25 -0.72 1.30
C SER A 121 15.59 -1.88 2.25
N GLU A 122 14.85 -3.00 2.15
CA GLU A 122 15.14 -4.25 2.87
C GLU A 122 16.40 -4.97 2.31
N SER A 123 16.70 -4.86 1.02
CA SER A 123 17.87 -5.52 0.41
C SER A 123 19.22 -4.93 0.87
N PHE A 124 19.26 -3.67 1.31
CA PHE A 124 20.48 -3.06 1.86
C PHE A 124 20.92 -3.69 3.20
N LEU A 125 20.03 -4.38 3.93
CA LEU A 125 20.43 -5.10 5.14
C LEU A 125 20.99 -6.50 4.81
N LYS A 126 22.30 -6.68 4.96
CA LYS A 126 22.97 -7.99 4.81
C LYS A 126 22.31 -9.11 5.65
N LYS A 127 21.81 -8.81 6.86
CA LYS A 127 21.11 -9.78 7.74
C LYS A 127 19.69 -10.14 7.29
N SER A 128 19.03 -9.32 6.45
CA SER A 128 17.69 -9.65 5.93
C SER A 128 17.73 -10.74 4.86
N ILE A 129 18.84 -10.82 4.10
CA ILE A 129 19.07 -11.81 3.04
C ILE A 129 19.12 -13.24 3.62
N GLU A 130 19.68 -13.41 4.82
CA GLU A 130 19.75 -14.72 5.51
C GLU A 130 18.38 -15.24 5.95
N HIS A 131 17.40 -14.36 6.18
CA HIS A 131 16.08 -14.74 6.71
C HIS A 131 14.99 -14.87 5.64
N ARG A 132 15.18 -14.26 4.47
CA ARG A 132 14.27 -14.35 3.33
C ARG A 132 15.07 -14.54 2.02
N PRO A 133 15.33 -15.79 1.59
CA PRO A 133 16.19 -16.06 0.43
C PRO A 133 15.67 -15.47 -0.88
N VAL A 134 14.36 -15.19 -0.99
CA VAL A 134 13.75 -14.47 -2.12
C VAL A 134 14.38 -13.08 -2.35
N LEU A 135 14.90 -12.44 -1.30
CA LEU A 135 15.62 -11.17 -1.43
C LEU A 135 16.89 -11.30 -2.27
N LYS A 136 17.44 -12.51 -2.46
CA LYS A 136 18.57 -12.74 -3.38
C LYS A 136 18.18 -12.57 -4.86
N ILE A 137 16.91 -12.79 -5.20
CA ILE A 137 16.38 -12.59 -6.56
C ILE A 137 16.18 -11.09 -6.83
N TYR A 138 15.88 -10.33 -5.77
CA TYR A 138 15.84 -8.87 -5.77
C TYR A 138 17.24 -8.27 -5.71
N ASN A 139 18.02 -8.48 -6.78
CA ASN A 139 19.30 -7.80 -6.97
C ASN A 139 19.09 -6.29 -7.23
N GLU A 140 20.14 -5.49 -7.11
CA GLU A 140 20.06 -4.03 -7.24
C GLU A 140 19.49 -3.60 -8.60
N LYS A 141 19.94 -4.27 -9.66
CA LYS A 141 19.47 -3.97 -11.03
C LYS A 141 17.99 -4.26 -11.23
N THR A 142 17.47 -5.38 -10.70
CA THR A 142 16.07 -5.76 -10.88
C THR A 142 15.14 -4.85 -10.08
N THR A 143 15.50 -4.55 -8.84
CA THR A 143 14.72 -3.64 -7.99
C THR A 143 14.73 -2.20 -8.51
N SER A 144 15.88 -1.70 -8.99
CA SER A 144 15.96 -0.38 -9.64
C SER A 144 15.09 -0.30 -10.89
N ALA A 145 15.12 -1.33 -11.77
CA ALA A 145 14.25 -1.38 -12.95
C ALA A 145 12.76 -1.39 -12.58
N LEU A 146 12.36 -2.20 -11.59
CA LEU A 146 10.97 -2.21 -11.10
C LEU A 146 10.56 -0.87 -10.48
N MET A 147 11.47 -0.18 -9.77
CA MET A 147 11.21 1.16 -9.23
C MET A 147 10.95 2.15 -10.34
N THR A 148 11.78 2.17 -11.38
CA THR A 148 11.61 3.07 -12.53
C THR A 148 10.31 2.80 -13.28
N ILE A 149 10.02 1.52 -13.59
CA ILE A 149 8.79 1.14 -14.29
C ILE A 149 7.55 1.52 -13.47
N SER A 150 7.53 1.18 -12.18
CA SER A 150 6.40 1.49 -11.30
C SER A 150 6.18 2.99 -11.11
N THR A 151 7.27 3.75 -10.99
CA THR A 151 7.25 5.22 -10.92
C THR A 151 6.66 5.83 -12.18
N ALA A 152 7.12 5.38 -13.36
CA ALA A 152 6.61 5.87 -14.64
C ALA A 152 5.11 5.58 -14.80
N LEU A 153 4.67 4.35 -14.51
CA LEU A 153 3.25 3.97 -14.58
C LEU A 153 2.39 4.77 -13.60
N LEU A 154 2.88 5.03 -12.39
CA LEU A 154 2.19 5.87 -11.40
C LEU A 154 2.05 7.32 -11.88
N ILE A 155 3.13 7.93 -12.39
CA ILE A 155 3.10 9.31 -12.87
C ILE A 155 2.17 9.45 -14.07
N VAL A 156 2.26 8.54 -15.04
CA VAL A 156 1.42 8.55 -16.24
C VAL A 156 -0.05 8.35 -15.87
N SER A 157 -0.37 7.33 -15.07
CA SER A 157 -1.75 7.07 -14.64
C SER A 157 -2.35 8.23 -13.85
N TYR A 158 -1.58 8.84 -12.93
CA TYR A 158 -2.03 10.01 -12.18
C TYR A 158 -2.23 11.23 -13.08
N SER A 159 -1.30 11.49 -14.01
CA SER A 159 -1.41 12.61 -14.95
C SER A 159 -2.64 12.44 -15.85
N LEU A 160 -2.85 11.25 -16.41
CA LEU A 160 -4.04 10.98 -17.21
C LEU A 160 -5.32 11.17 -16.38
N TYR A 161 -5.35 10.70 -15.13
CA TYR A 161 -6.47 10.93 -14.24
C TYR A 161 -6.74 12.43 -14.03
N THR A 162 -5.71 13.25 -13.78
CA THR A 162 -5.93 14.70 -13.57
C THR A 162 -6.39 15.43 -14.82
N PHE A 163 -5.97 14.99 -16.02
CA PHE A 163 -6.43 15.56 -17.30
C PHE A 163 -7.85 15.11 -17.70
N PHE A 164 -8.24 13.86 -17.39
CA PHE A 164 -9.59 13.34 -17.70
C PHE A 164 -10.61 13.60 -16.58
N SER A 165 -10.17 14.20 -15.49
CA SER A 165 -11.04 14.60 -14.38
C SER A 165 -11.92 15.79 -14.76
N PRO A 166 -13.17 15.87 -14.28
CA PRO A 166 -13.99 17.08 -14.45
C PRO A 166 -13.42 18.31 -13.73
N TYR A 167 -12.50 18.11 -12.78
CA TYR A 167 -11.92 19.17 -11.96
C TYR A 167 -10.69 19.79 -12.64
N PHE A 168 -10.87 20.92 -13.31
CA PHE A 168 -9.85 21.55 -14.15
C PHE A 168 -8.54 21.84 -13.40
N PHE A 169 -8.58 22.36 -12.17
CA PHE A 169 -7.36 22.75 -11.46
C PHE A 169 -6.56 21.57 -10.87
N LEU A 170 -7.05 20.33 -11.00
CA LEU A 170 -6.40 19.17 -10.40
C LEU A 170 -5.02 18.87 -10.99
N PHE A 171 -4.74 19.26 -12.24
CA PHE A 171 -3.41 19.08 -12.84
C PHE A 171 -2.31 19.87 -12.11
N LEU A 172 -2.65 20.93 -11.36
CA LEU A 172 -1.69 21.72 -10.59
C LEU A 172 -1.02 20.89 -9.47
N THR A 173 -1.60 19.75 -9.12
CA THR A 173 -1.02 18.82 -8.14
C THR A 173 0.15 17.98 -8.70
N ILE A 174 0.31 17.89 -10.04
CA ILE A 174 1.32 17.03 -10.69
C ILE A 174 2.76 17.35 -10.20
N PRO A 175 3.24 18.60 -10.16
CA PRO A 175 4.60 18.91 -9.71
C PRO A 175 4.86 18.48 -8.27
N PHE A 176 3.86 18.57 -7.39
CA PHE A 176 3.97 18.18 -5.99
C PHE A 176 4.01 16.65 -5.83
N VAL A 177 3.19 15.93 -6.60
CA VAL A 177 3.23 14.45 -6.64
C VAL A 177 4.59 13.98 -7.15
N LEU A 178 5.11 14.59 -8.22
CA LEU A 178 6.45 14.30 -8.74
C LEU A 178 7.53 14.53 -7.68
N TYR A 179 7.47 15.65 -6.96
CA TYR A 179 8.42 15.93 -5.88
C TYR A 179 8.41 14.84 -4.80
N ILE A 180 7.23 14.41 -4.35
CA ILE A 180 7.09 13.34 -3.35
C ILE A 180 7.71 12.03 -3.86
N ILE A 181 7.40 11.64 -5.09
CA ILE A 181 7.91 10.41 -5.69
C ILE A 181 9.44 10.47 -5.83
N PHE A 182 10.00 11.57 -6.34
CA PHE A 182 11.45 11.75 -6.45
C PHE A 182 12.13 11.77 -5.08
N ARG A 183 11.51 12.38 -4.07
CA ARG A 183 12.02 12.36 -2.70
C ARG A 183 12.05 10.93 -2.15
N LEU A 184 11.01 10.14 -2.36
CA LEU A 184 10.96 8.73 -1.94
C LEU A 184 11.99 7.88 -2.70
N PHE A 185 12.14 8.10 -4.00
CA PHE A 185 13.17 7.44 -4.82
C PHE A 185 14.57 7.71 -4.26
N HIS A 186 14.89 8.98 -3.99
CA HIS A 186 16.18 9.39 -3.43
C HIS A 186 16.45 8.82 -2.03
N LEU A 187 15.45 8.83 -1.15
CA LEU A 187 15.58 8.24 0.20
C LEU A 187 15.81 6.73 0.11
N THR A 188 15.24 6.07 -0.89
CA THR A 188 15.40 4.63 -1.10
C THR A 188 16.84 4.30 -1.53
N GLU A 189 17.41 5.03 -2.49
CA GLU A 189 18.79 4.82 -2.93
C GLU A 189 19.82 5.14 -1.83
N LYS A 190 19.48 6.04 -0.89
CA LYS A 190 20.29 6.29 0.31
C LYS A 190 20.16 5.21 1.39
N GLY A 191 19.24 4.27 1.24
CA GLY A 191 18.97 3.24 2.26
C GLY A 191 18.39 3.81 3.56
N ASP A 192 17.68 4.94 3.50
CA ASP A 192 17.12 5.61 4.68
C ASP A 192 16.08 4.71 5.38
N GLU A 193 16.13 4.67 6.72
CA GLU A 193 15.23 3.88 7.57
C GLU A 193 13.75 4.26 7.37
N LYS A 194 13.46 5.52 7.00
CA LYS A 194 12.09 6.00 6.74
C LYS A 194 11.37 5.24 5.62
N VAL A 195 12.10 4.76 4.62
CA VAL A 195 11.50 3.97 3.52
C VAL A 195 11.20 2.54 3.97
N ARG A 196 11.96 2.03 4.93
CA ARG A 196 11.74 0.70 5.52
C ARG A 196 10.51 0.70 6.44
N HIS A 197 10.36 1.77 7.18
CA HIS A 197 9.23 2.05 8.05
C HIS A 197 8.40 3.19 7.47
N LEU A 198 7.56 2.88 6.46
CA LEU A 198 6.72 3.88 5.78
C LEU A 198 5.85 4.73 6.74
N GLU A 199 5.58 4.25 7.97
CA GLU A 199 4.91 5.03 9.03
C GLU A 199 5.73 6.25 9.51
N LEU A 200 7.05 6.24 9.35
CA LEU A 200 7.95 7.35 9.67
C LEU A 200 8.00 8.41 8.57
N ILE A 201 7.37 8.20 7.41
CA ILE A 201 7.35 9.16 6.29
C ILE A 201 6.73 10.49 6.73
N TYR A 202 5.74 10.47 7.63
CA TYR A 202 5.13 11.67 8.19
C TYR A 202 6.12 12.57 8.95
N LYS A 203 7.27 12.04 9.38
CA LYS A 203 8.31 12.85 10.03
C LYS A 203 9.18 13.64 9.03
N ASP A 204 9.09 13.36 7.73
CA ASP A 204 9.83 14.13 6.72
C ASP A 204 9.01 15.34 6.27
N ILE A 205 9.38 16.51 6.77
CA ILE A 205 8.74 17.79 6.43
C ILE A 205 8.70 18.03 4.91
N ARG A 206 9.69 17.53 4.16
CA ARG A 206 9.75 17.70 2.70
C ARG A 206 8.71 16.85 1.99
N ILE A 207 8.17 15.80 2.63
CA ILE A 207 7.04 15.02 2.08
C ILE A 207 5.71 15.59 2.59
N VAL A 208 5.66 16.05 3.85
CA VAL A 208 4.43 16.57 4.46
C VAL A 208 3.95 17.86 3.78
N ILE A 209 4.82 18.85 3.57
CA ILE A 209 4.46 20.12 2.94
C ILE A 209 3.75 19.92 1.57
N PRO A 210 4.35 19.23 0.58
CA PRO A 210 3.70 19.02 -0.71
C PRO A 210 2.42 18.19 -0.58
N THR A 211 2.34 17.27 0.38
CA THR A 211 1.10 16.50 0.65
C THR A 211 -0.04 17.42 1.10
N ILE A 212 0.24 18.36 2.00
CA ILE A 212 -0.74 19.36 2.45
C ILE A 212 -1.19 20.24 1.28
N ILE A 213 -0.24 20.69 0.44
CA ILE A 213 -0.56 21.51 -0.73
C ILE A 213 -1.46 20.76 -1.71
N ILE A 214 -1.18 19.48 -1.98
CA ILE A 214 -2.05 18.63 -2.83
C ILE A 214 -3.46 18.55 -2.25
N ILE A 215 -3.61 18.36 -0.94
CA ILE A 215 -4.92 18.28 -0.29
C ILE A 215 -5.67 19.61 -0.44
N ILE A 216 -5.00 20.75 -0.25
CA ILE A 216 -5.61 22.07 -0.41
C ILE A 216 -6.07 22.29 -1.86
N ILE A 217 -5.22 21.99 -2.85
CA ILE A 217 -5.56 22.14 -4.27
C ILE A 217 -6.72 21.21 -4.64
N ALA A 218 -6.69 19.94 -4.20
CA ALA A 218 -7.75 18.99 -4.48
C ALA A 218 -9.08 19.44 -3.85
N PHE A 219 -9.05 19.94 -2.61
CA PHE A 219 -10.23 20.49 -1.96
C PHE A 219 -10.78 21.69 -2.74
N LEU A 220 -9.94 22.70 -3.03
CA LEU A 220 -10.36 23.87 -3.80
C LEU A 220 -10.93 23.48 -5.16
N SER A 221 -10.32 22.52 -5.87
CA SER A 221 -10.79 22.08 -7.19
C SER A 221 -12.14 21.36 -7.17
N ILE A 222 -12.56 20.80 -6.03
CA ILE A 222 -13.83 20.09 -5.89
C ILE A 222 -14.97 21.05 -5.50
N TYR A 223 -14.66 22.09 -4.73
CA TYR A 223 -15.66 23.00 -4.16
C TYR A 223 -15.79 24.35 -4.89
N LEU A 224 -14.82 24.76 -5.71
CA LEU A 224 -14.93 25.85 -6.69
C LEU A 224 -15.29 25.29 -8.06
#